data_AF-A0A9D5Q0J5-F1
#
_entry.id   AF-A0A9D5Q0J5-F1
#
_cell.length_a   1.000
_cell.length_b   1.000
_cell.length_c   1.000
_cell.angle_alpha   90.00
_cell.angle_beta   90.00
_cell.angle_gamma   90.00
#
_symmetry.space_group_name_H-M   'P 1'
#
loop_
_entity.id
_entity.type
_entity.pdbx_description
1 polymer ?
#
loop_
_entity_poly.entity_id
_entity_poly.type
_entity_poly.pdbx_seq_one_letter_code
_entity_poly.pdbx_strand_id
1 'polypeptide(L)'
;MGGCPRTITTRRCNTSCAILTRNIFIKICLSENVRMRQRGRIAIDMAIFFGFVGVIVICVLLYMGASAISDAMSARQREAEAKREAAKIAQSQVMKDRELVQRAKLYQQQQIENLEKLIQEKCKAYPQLAGTIADLLTVHYENSAEYLEKKSHPALVEAKRIRELKQETRSILQDKKVLEYKYAYIRELFPNIEDIFDSGFNEELFELENQDESDKVRGYLTNEEYNRLSVTERNQLALDRYIAGRKTKWQVGRDYELFIGQQYELKGYRVEYMGIIKNLEDMGRDLIATKEGTTLIIQCKNWSKEKTIHEKHIFQLYGTLILYRLSHKDESVEGVFVTTTELSDQAKEVAKALEITLVRGKPMREFARIKCNVNRTTGEKIYHLPFDSNYDRTIIEKDRGEGYAFTVLEAEQMGFRRAWRHGM
;
A
#
# COMPACT_ATOMS: atom_id res chain seq x y z
N MET A 1 -104.23 -5.94 124.85
CA MET A 1 -104.67 -6.86 123.78
C MET A 1 -103.80 -6.61 122.54
N GLY A 2 -103.71 -7.56 121.60
CA GLY A 2 -102.63 -7.60 120.59
C GLY A 2 -102.79 -6.69 119.36
N GLY A 3 -101.73 -6.65 118.52
CA GLY A 3 -101.69 -5.95 117.23
C GLY A 3 -100.26 -5.81 116.69
N CYS A 4 -100.07 -5.94 115.37
CA CYS A 4 -98.79 -5.87 114.62
C CYS A 4 -99.11 -5.30 113.19
N PRO A 5 -98.19 -5.02 112.23
CA PRO A 5 -96.71 -4.98 112.25
C PRO A 5 -96.03 -3.83 111.38
N ARG A 6 -94.67 -3.82 111.25
CA ARG A 6 -93.81 -3.29 110.11
C ARG A 6 -93.64 -1.73 109.92
N THR A 7 -92.60 -1.11 109.29
CA THR A 7 -91.35 -1.53 108.54
C THR A 7 -90.24 -0.41 108.38
N ILE A 8 -88.93 -0.79 108.32
CA ILE A 8 -87.75 -0.31 107.49
C ILE A 8 -87.21 1.17 107.47
N THR A 9 -85.86 1.32 107.60
CA THR A 9 -84.83 2.15 106.82
C THR A 9 -83.43 2.01 107.50
N THR A 10 -82.25 1.67 106.94
CA THR A 10 -81.30 2.19 105.89
C THR A 10 -80.40 3.40 106.25
N ARG A 11 -79.18 3.63 105.67
CA ARG A 11 -77.91 2.84 105.52
C ARG A 11 -76.77 3.74 104.94
N ARG A 12 -75.50 3.62 105.38
CA ARG A 12 -74.20 4.15 104.80
C ARG A 12 -73.03 3.75 105.74
N CYS A 13 -71.71 3.89 105.52
CA CYS A 13 -70.73 3.90 104.39
C CYS A 13 -69.29 3.87 105.04
N ASN A 14 -68.09 3.83 104.43
CA ASN A 14 -67.51 3.68 103.06
C ASN A 14 -65.99 3.37 103.23
N THR A 15 -65.38 2.41 102.51
CA THR A 15 -63.93 2.09 102.66
C THR A 15 -63.21 1.50 101.41
N SER A 16 -63.69 1.73 100.19
CA SER A 16 -63.23 0.93 99.01
C SER A 16 -62.44 1.66 97.91
N CYS A 17 -62.22 2.98 98.00
CA CYS A 17 -61.66 3.74 96.86
C CYS A 17 -60.14 3.57 96.63
N ALA A 18 -59.35 3.43 97.70
CA ALA A 18 -57.88 3.50 97.64
C ALA A 18 -57.17 2.27 97.03
N ILE A 19 -57.86 1.13 96.90
CA ILE A 19 -57.26 -0.14 96.42
C ILE A 19 -57.32 -0.25 94.89
N LEU A 20 -58.27 0.43 94.24
CA LEU A 20 -58.55 0.26 92.82
C LEU A 20 -57.49 0.95 91.92
N THR A 21 -57.08 2.17 92.28
CA THR A 21 -56.12 2.99 91.51
C THR A 21 -54.74 2.36 91.45
N ARG A 22 -54.23 1.83 92.57
CA ARG A 22 -52.90 1.21 92.67
C ARG A 22 -52.78 -0.06 91.80
N ASN A 23 -53.86 -0.83 91.67
CA ASN A 23 -53.92 -2.01 90.81
C ASN A 23 -53.93 -1.68 89.31
N ILE A 24 -54.58 -0.58 88.92
CA ILE A 24 -54.62 -0.12 87.51
C ILE A 24 -53.22 0.32 87.06
N PHE A 25 -52.52 1.13 87.87
CA PHE A 25 -51.19 1.64 87.53
C PHE A 25 -50.16 0.51 87.35
N ILE A 26 -50.16 -0.48 88.25
CA ILE A 26 -49.29 -1.67 88.14
C ILE A 26 -49.59 -2.47 86.86
N LYS A 27 -50.87 -2.66 86.50
CA LYS A 27 -51.24 -3.34 85.24
C LYS A 27 -50.78 -2.59 83.99
N ILE A 28 -50.80 -1.25 84.00
CA ILE A 28 -50.31 -0.43 82.89
C ILE A 28 -48.79 -0.57 82.76
N CYS A 29 -48.02 -0.35 83.82
CA CYS A 29 -46.56 -0.49 83.80
C CYS A 29 -46.08 -1.90 83.41
N LEU A 30 -46.82 -2.95 83.78
CA LEU A 30 -46.56 -4.32 83.34
C LEU A 30 -46.91 -4.53 81.86
N SER A 31 -48.05 -4.01 81.38
CA SER A 31 -48.44 -4.04 79.96
C SER A 31 -47.40 -3.37 79.07
N GLU A 32 -46.87 -2.22 79.50
CA GLU A 32 -45.85 -1.47 78.76
C GLU A 32 -44.49 -2.18 78.79
N ASN A 33 -44.07 -2.75 79.94
CA ASN A 33 -42.86 -3.58 80.00
C ASN A 33 -42.92 -4.80 79.07
N VAL A 34 -44.06 -5.48 78.98
CA VAL A 34 -44.24 -6.60 78.05
C VAL A 34 -44.19 -6.12 76.59
N ARG A 35 -44.84 -4.99 76.25
CA ARG A 35 -44.78 -4.39 74.91
C ARG A 35 -43.37 -3.92 74.52
N MET A 36 -42.62 -3.34 75.46
CA MET A 36 -41.21 -2.97 75.30
C MET A 36 -40.34 -4.21 75.02
N ARG A 37 -40.48 -5.28 75.82
CA ARG A 37 -39.73 -6.53 75.62
C ARG A 37 -40.08 -7.25 74.31
N GLN A 38 -41.34 -7.22 73.88
CA GLN A 38 -41.75 -7.75 72.57
C GLN A 38 -41.16 -6.94 71.42
N ARG A 39 -41.21 -5.59 71.47
CA ARG A 39 -40.56 -4.73 70.47
C ARG A 39 -39.03 -4.96 70.42
N GLY A 40 -38.39 -5.13 71.58
CA GLY A 40 -36.96 -5.45 71.68
C GLY A 40 -36.61 -6.78 71.01
N ARG A 41 -37.40 -7.85 71.24
CA ARG A 41 -37.21 -9.12 70.51
C ARG A 41 -37.39 -8.97 69.01
N ILE A 42 -38.51 -8.38 68.56
CA ILE A 42 -38.77 -8.18 67.13
C ILE A 42 -37.64 -7.38 66.45
N ALA A 43 -37.08 -6.37 67.12
CA ALA A 43 -35.94 -5.62 66.60
C ALA A 43 -34.66 -6.48 66.49
N ILE A 44 -34.39 -7.36 67.47
CA ILE A 44 -33.27 -8.31 67.43
C ILE A 44 -33.48 -9.36 66.32
N ASP A 45 -34.68 -9.94 66.23
CA ASP A 45 -35.04 -10.96 65.25
C ASP A 45 -34.96 -10.39 63.81
N MET A 46 -35.40 -9.14 63.60
CA MET A 46 -35.20 -8.44 62.32
C MET A 46 -33.72 -8.10 62.06
N ALA A 47 -32.94 -7.67 63.06
CA ALA A 47 -31.52 -7.41 62.88
C ALA A 47 -30.73 -8.67 62.50
N ILE A 48 -31.08 -9.82 63.10
CA ILE A 48 -30.54 -11.14 62.73
C ILE A 48 -30.96 -11.49 61.29
N PHE A 49 -32.23 -11.33 60.94
CA PHE A 49 -32.72 -11.60 59.58
C PHE A 49 -32.01 -10.74 58.51
N PHE A 50 -31.92 -9.42 58.72
CA PHE A 50 -31.19 -8.53 57.81
C PHE A 50 -29.68 -8.83 57.78
N GLY A 51 -29.09 -9.30 58.89
CA GLY A 51 -27.73 -9.81 58.93
C GLY A 51 -27.53 -11.02 58.02
N PHE A 52 -28.41 -12.03 58.11
CA PHE A 52 -28.38 -13.20 57.23
C PHE A 52 -28.60 -12.82 55.75
N VAL A 53 -29.55 -11.93 55.45
CA VAL A 53 -29.77 -11.44 54.08
C VAL A 53 -28.53 -10.70 53.57
N GLY A 54 -27.89 -9.87 54.39
CA GLY A 54 -26.63 -9.19 54.05
C GLY A 54 -25.48 -10.16 53.74
N VAL A 55 -25.31 -11.20 54.56
CA VAL A 55 -24.32 -12.26 54.31
C VAL A 55 -24.62 -13.01 53.01
N ILE A 56 -25.88 -13.37 52.74
CA ILE A 56 -26.27 -14.04 51.50
C ILE A 56 -25.97 -13.15 50.28
N VAL A 57 -26.31 -11.86 50.33
CA VAL A 57 -26.01 -10.90 49.26
C VAL A 57 -24.49 -10.78 49.03
N ILE A 58 -23.68 -10.72 50.09
CA ILE A 58 -22.22 -10.70 49.98
C ILE A 58 -21.69 -11.99 49.34
N CYS A 59 -22.18 -13.17 49.74
CA CYS A 59 -21.80 -14.44 49.14
C CYS A 59 -22.16 -14.53 47.66
N VAL A 60 -23.35 -14.04 47.26
CA VAL A 60 -23.76 -13.97 45.84
C VAL A 60 -22.86 -13.02 45.05
N LEU A 61 -22.55 -11.83 45.58
CA LEU A 61 -21.66 -10.86 44.92
C LEU A 61 -20.23 -11.42 44.75
N LEU A 62 -19.71 -12.12 45.76
CA LEU A 62 -18.40 -12.79 45.68
C LEU A 62 -18.40 -13.92 44.64
N TYR A 63 -19.47 -14.73 44.58
CA TYR A 63 -19.61 -15.79 43.59
C TYR A 63 -19.71 -15.24 42.15
N MET A 64 -20.53 -14.20 41.93
CA MET A 64 -20.65 -13.52 40.65
C MET A 64 -19.31 -12.89 40.20
N GLY A 65 -18.57 -12.28 41.13
CA GLY A 65 -17.23 -11.75 40.87
C GLY A 65 -16.22 -12.85 40.51
N ALA A 66 -16.23 -13.98 41.21
CA ALA A 66 -15.38 -15.13 40.90
C ALA A 66 -15.68 -15.74 39.51
N SER A 67 -16.96 -15.87 39.13
CA SER A 67 -17.35 -16.32 37.79
C SER A 67 -16.84 -15.36 36.72
N ALA A 68 -17.11 -14.06 36.85
CA ALA A 68 -16.67 -13.05 35.88
C ALA A 68 -15.14 -13.01 35.69
N ILE A 69 -14.37 -13.25 36.75
CA ILE A 69 -12.89 -13.38 36.67
C ILE A 69 -12.50 -14.67 35.93
N SER A 70 -13.14 -15.81 36.22
CA SER A 70 -12.93 -17.07 35.52
C SER A 70 -13.23 -16.96 34.02
N ASP A 71 -14.38 -16.37 33.68
CA ASP A 71 -14.82 -16.16 32.30
C ASP A 71 -13.83 -15.25 31.54
N ALA A 72 -13.41 -14.14 32.15
CA ALA A 72 -12.41 -13.22 31.59
C ALA A 72 -11.02 -13.86 31.40
N MET A 73 -10.59 -14.75 32.31
CA MET A 73 -9.36 -15.52 32.13
C MET A 73 -9.47 -16.51 30.96
N SER A 74 -10.60 -17.22 30.83
CA SER A 74 -10.82 -18.16 29.72
C SER A 74 -10.88 -17.44 28.37
N ALA A 75 -11.46 -16.24 28.30
CA ALA A 75 -11.48 -15.41 27.11
C ALA A 75 -10.06 -14.99 26.68
N ARG A 76 -9.23 -14.55 27.63
CA ARG A 76 -7.81 -14.20 27.38
C ARG A 76 -6.98 -15.40 26.93
N GLN A 77 -7.24 -16.60 27.45
CA GLN A 77 -6.58 -17.82 26.98
C GLN A 77 -6.93 -18.12 25.52
N ARG A 78 -8.23 -18.12 25.16
CA ARG A 78 -8.69 -18.31 23.77
C ARG A 78 -8.11 -17.26 22.82
N GLU A 79 -8.03 -16.00 23.24
CA GLU A 79 -7.42 -14.92 22.46
C GLU A 79 -5.92 -15.14 22.23
N ALA A 80 -5.19 -15.58 23.26
CA ALA A 80 -3.76 -15.88 23.17
C ALA A 80 -3.47 -17.12 22.30
N GLU A 81 -4.33 -18.13 22.34
CA GLU A 81 -4.25 -19.31 21.47
C GLU A 81 -4.56 -18.95 20.01
N ALA A 82 -5.62 -18.19 19.75
CA ALA A 82 -5.95 -17.69 18.41
C ALA A 82 -4.81 -16.84 17.82
N LYS A 83 -4.18 -15.97 18.62
CA LYS A 83 -3.00 -15.19 18.21
C LYS A 83 -1.78 -16.07 17.90
N ARG A 84 -1.55 -17.13 18.67
CA ARG A 84 -0.48 -18.12 18.41
C ARG A 84 -0.73 -18.89 17.13
N GLU A 85 -1.95 -19.34 16.86
CA GLU A 85 -2.26 -20.10 15.66
C GLU A 85 -2.19 -19.22 14.40
N ALA A 86 -2.71 -17.99 14.47
CA ALA A 86 -2.55 -16.99 13.41
C ALA A 86 -1.06 -16.70 13.10
N ALA A 87 -0.20 -16.63 14.11
CA ALA A 87 1.24 -16.45 13.93
C ALA A 87 1.90 -17.66 13.22
N LYS A 88 1.53 -18.91 13.57
CA LYS A 88 2.01 -20.11 12.84
C LYS A 88 1.55 -20.11 11.38
N ILE A 89 0.30 -19.75 11.12
CA ILE A 89 -0.26 -19.70 9.76
C ILE A 89 0.49 -18.65 8.93
N ALA A 90 0.70 -17.46 9.47
CA ALA A 90 1.50 -16.41 8.82
C ALA A 90 2.94 -16.85 8.55
N GLN A 91 3.60 -17.51 9.52
CA GLN A 91 4.97 -18.03 9.35
C GLN A 91 5.03 -19.14 8.28
N SER A 92 4.04 -20.03 8.24
CA SER A 92 3.93 -21.06 7.20
C SER A 92 3.71 -20.46 5.80
N GLN A 93 2.92 -19.40 5.70
CA GLN A 93 2.71 -18.70 4.43
C GLN A 93 4.00 -18.02 3.95
N VAL A 94 4.68 -17.26 4.81
CA VAL A 94 5.97 -16.60 4.48
C VAL A 94 7.04 -17.62 4.03
N MET A 95 7.06 -18.83 4.59
CA MET A 95 7.96 -19.89 4.13
C MET A 95 7.60 -20.40 2.74
N LYS A 96 6.32 -20.64 2.44
CA LYS A 96 5.86 -21.03 1.09
C LYS A 96 6.13 -19.94 0.06
N ASP A 97 5.91 -18.68 0.42
CA ASP A 97 6.15 -17.53 -0.46
C ASP A 97 7.65 -17.42 -0.80
N ARG A 98 8.54 -17.67 0.18
CA ARG A 98 10.00 -17.76 -0.05
C ARG A 98 10.38 -18.93 -0.96
N GLU A 99 9.81 -20.12 -0.74
CA GLU A 99 10.05 -21.29 -1.62
C GLU A 99 9.58 -21.03 -3.05
N LEU A 100 8.43 -20.37 -3.23
CA LEU A 100 7.91 -19.97 -4.56
C LEU A 100 8.83 -18.97 -5.25
N VAL A 101 9.28 -17.92 -4.54
CA VAL A 101 10.24 -16.93 -5.08
C VAL A 101 11.57 -17.60 -5.45
N GLN A 102 12.10 -18.48 -4.61
CA GLN A 102 13.37 -19.16 -4.89
C GLN A 102 13.26 -20.15 -6.06
N ARG A 103 12.10 -20.83 -6.20
CA ARG A 103 11.80 -21.67 -7.38
C ARG A 103 11.65 -20.85 -8.66
N ALA A 104 11.04 -19.65 -8.57
CA ALA A 104 10.94 -18.73 -9.70
C ALA A 104 12.32 -18.22 -10.14
N LYS A 105 13.19 -17.80 -9.21
CA LYS A 105 14.58 -17.41 -9.50
C LYS A 105 15.36 -18.55 -10.17
N LEU A 106 15.28 -19.78 -9.65
CA LEU A 106 15.96 -20.94 -10.24
C LEU A 106 15.48 -21.23 -11.67
N TYR A 107 14.16 -21.17 -11.91
CA TYR A 107 13.59 -21.34 -13.25
C TYR A 107 14.03 -20.22 -14.21
N GLN A 108 14.01 -18.97 -13.77
CA GLN A 108 14.48 -17.82 -14.55
C GLN A 108 15.96 -17.96 -14.93
N GLN A 109 16.82 -18.35 -13.98
CA GLN A 109 18.24 -18.58 -14.24
C GLN A 109 18.46 -19.72 -15.24
N GLN A 110 17.68 -20.80 -15.16
CA GLN A 110 17.70 -21.87 -16.15
C GLN A 110 17.26 -21.40 -17.55
N GLN A 111 16.29 -20.47 -17.65
CA GLN A 111 15.91 -19.87 -18.95
C GLN A 111 17.03 -18.97 -19.51
N ILE A 112 17.72 -18.21 -18.66
CA ILE A 112 18.87 -17.37 -19.06
C ILE A 112 19.98 -18.26 -19.63
N GLU A 113 20.39 -19.31 -18.91
CA GLU A 113 21.41 -20.24 -19.40
C GLU A 113 21.03 -20.92 -20.73
N ASN A 114 19.75 -21.28 -20.90
CA ASN A 114 19.25 -21.89 -22.14
C ASN A 114 19.29 -20.90 -23.30
N LEU A 115 18.94 -19.63 -23.05
CA LEU A 115 19.00 -18.55 -24.03
C LEU A 115 20.46 -18.21 -24.42
N GLU A 116 21.37 -18.19 -23.45
CA GLU A 116 22.82 -18.02 -23.69
C GLU A 116 23.37 -19.13 -24.60
N LYS A 117 23.06 -20.40 -24.28
CA LYS A 117 23.45 -21.56 -25.10
C LYS A 117 22.88 -21.46 -26.52
N LEU A 118 21.59 -21.13 -26.66
CA LEU A 118 20.93 -20.93 -27.97
C LEU A 118 21.58 -19.80 -28.78
N ILE A 119 21.87 -18.65 -28.16
CA ILE A 119 22.58 -17.54 -28.80
C ILE A 119 23.99 -17.97 -29.20
N GLN A 120 24.73 -18.65 -28.33
CA GLN A 120 26.10 -19.09 -28.60
C GLN A 120 26.17 -20.10 -29.76
N GLU A 121 25.26 -21.06 -29.84
CA GLU A 121 25.16 -22.02 -30.94
C GLU A 121 24.81 -21.35 -32.27
N LYS A 122 23.76 -20.51 -32.28
CA LYS A 122 23.24 -19.89 -33.51
C LYS A 122 24.16 -18.79 -34.03
N CYS A 123 24.84 -18.05 -33.15
CA CYS A 123 25.81 -17.01 -33.50
C CYS A 123 27.22 -17.56 -33.78
N LYS A 124 27.46 -18.87 -33.70
CA LYS A 124 28.81 -19.48 -33.71
C LYS A 124 29.65 -19.12 -34.94
N ALA A 125 29.02 -18.91 -36.10
CA ALA A 125 29.69 -18.52 -37.35
C ALA A 125 29.96 -17.00 -37.47
N TYR A 126 29.33 -16.17 -36.64
CA TYR A 126 29.40 -14.71 -36.77
C TYR A 126 30.83 -14.14 -36.64
N PRO A 127 31.72 -14.61 -35.73
CA PRO A 127 33.10 -14.12 -35.67
C PRO A 127 33.92 -14.39 -36.93
N GLN A 128 33.64 -15.51 -37.62
CA GLN A 128 34.34 -15.89 -38.84
C GLN A 128 33.91 -14.99 -40.01
N LEU A 129 32.59 -14.84 -40.21
CA LEU A 129 32.01 -13.94 -41.22
C LEU A 129 32.42 -12.47 -40.98
N ALA A 130 32.37 -12.02 -39.72
CA ALA A 130 32.82 -10.70 -39.31
C ALA A 130 34.32 -10.47 -39.59
N GLY A 131 35.15 -11.48 -39.33
CA GLY A 131 36.58 -11.46 -39.66
C GLY A 131 36.83 -11.28 -41.16
N THR A 132 36.19 -12.09 -42.01
CA THR A 132 36.30 -11.97 -43.48
C THR A 132 35.87 -10.59 -44.00
N ILE A 133 34.84 -10.00 -43.40
CA ILE A 133 34.38 -8.64 -43.76
C ILE A 133 35.36 -7.56 -43.26
N ALA A 134 35.94 -7.72 -42.08
CA ALA A 134 36.98 -6.83 -41.57
C ALA A 134 38.27 -6.90 -42.41
N ASP A 135 38.66 -8.10 -42.88
CA ASP A 135 39.75 -8.27 -43.84
C ASP A 135 39.47 -7.52 -45.15
N LEU A 136 38.29 -7.74 -45.76
CA LEU A 136 37.89 -7.06 -47.00
C LEU A 136 37.88 -5.53 -46.86
N LEU A 137 37.33 -5.00 -45.76
CA LEU A 137 37.26 -3.55 -45.50
C LEU A 137 38.65 -2.94 -45.25
N THR A 138 39.63 -3.71 -44.78
CA THR A 138 40.99 -3.21 -44.45
C THR A 138 42.05 -3.47 -45.52
N VAL A 139 41.70 -4.05 -46.67
CA VAL A 139 42.61 -4.23 -47.83
C VAL A 139 43.34 -2.94 -48.22
N HIS A 140 42.68 -1.79 -48.15
CA HIS A 140 43.26 -0.51 -48.54
C HIS A 140 44.47 -0.07 -47.68
N TYR A 141 44.56 -0.51 -46.42
CA TYR A 141 45.75 -0.31 -45.59
C TYR A 141 46.94 -1.14 -46.11
N GLU A 142 46.69 -2.38 -46.55
CA GLU A 142 47.73 -3.27 -47.10
C GLU A 142 48.34 -2.67 -48.37
N ASN A 143 47.48 -2.27 -49.31
CA ASN A 143 47.89 -1.62 -50.56
C ASN A 143 48.69 -0.33 -50.29
N SER A 144 48.32 0.42 -49.25
CA SER A 144 49.02 1.64 -48.85
C SER A 144 50.40 1.35 -48.24
N ALA A 145 50.51 0.34 -47.37
CA ALA A 145 51.79 -0.09 -46.81
C ALA A 145 52.74 -0.62 -47.88
N GLU A 146 52.25 -1.51 -48.77
CA GLU A 146 53.03 -2.03 -49.90
C GLU A 146 53.53 -0.91 -50.82
N TYR A 147 52.69 0.10 -51.11
CA TYR A 147 53.12 1.26 -51.90
C TYR A 147 54.20 2.08 -51.18
N LEU A 148 54.07 2.30 -49.87
CA LEU A 148 55.08 3.00 -49.07
C LEU A 148 56.41 2.22 -48.98
N GLU A 149 56.37 0.89 -49.04
CA GLU A 149 57.54 0.00 -49.13
C GLU A 149 58.21 0.02 -50.51
N LYS A 150 57.41 0.08 -51.59
CA LYS A 150 57.87 -0.12 -52.99
C LYS A 150 58.13 1.16 -53.78
N LYS A 151 57.70 2.33 -53.30
CA LYS A 151 57.91 3.62 -54.00
C LYS A 151 59.39 4.00 -54.08
N SER A 152 59.74 4.84 -55.05
CA SER A 152 61.12 5.27 -55.38
C SER A 152 61.98 5.75 -54.20
N HIS A 153 61.36 6.27 -53.14
CA HIS A 153 62.02 6.61 -51.87
C HIS A 153 61.23 5.94 -50.73
N PRO A 154 61.57 4.70 -50.32
CA PRO A 154 60.75 3.91 -49.39
C PRO A 154 60.54 4.58 -48.02
N ALA A 155 59.32 4.46 -47.49
CA ALA A 155 58.89 5.06 -46.22
C ALA A 155 58.51 3.97 -45.20
N LEU A 156 59.49 3.11 -44.87
CA LEU A 156 59.30 1.87 -44.11
C LEU A 156 58.67 2.07 -42.72
N VAL A 157 58.98 3.18 -42.04
CA VAL A 157 58.41 3.50 -40.72
C VAL A 157 56.90 3.78 -40.82
N GLU A 158 56.48 4.55 -41.84
CA GLU A 158 55.05 4.83 -42.05
C GLU A 158 54.32 3.59 -42.59
N ALA A 159 54.96 2.77 -43.43
CA ALA A 159 54.41 1.48 -43.85
C ALA A 159 54.12 0.56 -42.65
N LYS A 160 55.05 0.45 -41.69
CA LYS A 160 54.87 -0.29 -40.43
C LYS A 160 53.69 0.27 -39.61
N ARG A 161 53.61 1.60 -39.46
CA ARG A 161 52.50 2.28 -38.77
C ARG A 161 51.14 2.02 -39.43
N ILE A 162 51.07 2.01 -40.77
CA ILE A 162 49.86 1.68 -41.53
C ILE A 162 49.46 0.21 -41.33
N ARG A 163 50.43 -0.71 -41.20
CA ARG A 163 50.18 -2.12 -40.84
C ARG A 163 49.69 -2.31 -39.41
N GLU A 164 50.15 -1.48 -38.47
CA GLU A 164 49.66 -1.46 -37.08
C GLU A 164 48.21 -0.95 -37.02
N LEU A 165 47.94 0.21 -37.64
CA LEU A 165 46.58 0.76 -37.78
C LEU A 165 45.61 -0.20 -38.50
N LYS A 166 46.10 -1.01 -39.46
CA LYS A 166 45.32 -2.08 -40.08
C LYS A 166 44.83 -3.10 -39.05
N GLN A 167 45.69 -3.55 -38.15
CA GLN A 167 45.35 -4.57 -37.15
C GLN A 167 44.32 -4.04 -36.14
N GLU A 168 44.52 -2.84 -35.62
CA GLU A 168 43.57 -2.15 -34.73
C GLU A 168 42.19 -1.99 -35.40
N THR A 169 42.18 -1.40 -36.60
CA THR A 169 40.94 -1.15 -37.37
C THR A 169 40.22 -2.46 -37.70
N ARG A 170 40.96 -3.52 -38.05
CA ARG A 170 40.39 -4.85 -38.34
C ARG A 170 39.71 -5.45 -37.11
N SER A 171 40.30 -5.36 -35.91
CA SER A 171 39.66 -5.87 -34.69
C SER A 171 38.36 -5.13 -34.39
N ILE A 172 38.40 -3.80 -34.41
CA ILE A 172 37.22 -2.95 -34.16
C ILE A 172 36.08 -3.24 -35.17
N LEU A 173 36.41 -3.44 -36.45
CA LEU A 173 35.43 -3.81 -37.47
C LEU A 173 34.87 -5.23 -37.28
N GLN A 174 35.69 -6.19 -36.87
CA GLN A 174 35.25 -7.56 -36.57
C GLN A 174 34.29 -7.57 -35.36
N ASP A 175 34.66 -6.92 -34.25
CA ASP A 175 33.84 -6.87 -33.03
C ASP A 175 32.53 -6.11 -33.27
N LYS A 176 32.58 -4.98 -33.99
CA LYS A 176 31.39 -4.26 -34.45
C LYS A 176 30.46 -5.16 -35.26
N LYS A 177 30.97 -5.94 -36.21
CA LYS A 177 30.13 -6.85 -37.03
C LYS A 177 29.53 -7.99 -36.20
N VAL A 178 30.27 -8.55 -35.24
CA VAL A 178 29.71 -9.54 -34.30
C VAL A 178 28.56 -8.94 -33.46
N LEU A 179 28.69 -7.69 -33.01
CA LEU A 179 27.63 -7.00 -32.28
C LEU A 179 26.41 -6.69 -33.16
N GLU A 180 26.61 -6.21 -34.39
CA GLU A 180 25.53 -5.98 -35.36
C GLU A 180 24.73 -7.26 -35.64
N TYR A 181 25.39 -8.40 -35.86
CA TYR A 181 24.70 -9.68 -36.10
C TYR A 181 23.97 -10.20 -34.87
N LYS A 182 24.57 -10.13 -33.67
CA LYS A 182 23.90 -10.49 -32.42
C LYS A 182 22.66 -9.62 -32.18
N TYR A 183 22.75 -8.31 -32.40
CA TYR A 183 21.64 -7.38 -32.23
C TYR A 183 20.52 -7.63 -33.24
N ALA A 184 20.85 -7.91 -34.50
CA ALA A 184 19.86 -8.29 -35.52
C ALA A 184 19.10 -9.57 -35.14
N TYR A 185 19.82 -10.62 -34.71
CA TYR A 185 19.21 -11.88 -34.26
C TYR A 185 18.36 -11.70 -32.99
N ILE A 186 18.76 -10.83 -32.06
CA ILE A 186 17.96 -10.49 -30.88
C ILE A 186 16.66 -9.77 -31.27
N ARG A 187 16.67 -8.87 -32.27
CA ARG A 187 15.45 -8.23 -32.80
C ARG A 187 14.54 -9.22 -33.54
N GLU A 188 15.10 -10.25 -34.17
CA GLU A 188 14.32 -11.33 -34.80
C GLU A 188 13.60 -12.19 -33.74
N LEU A 189 14.32 -12.60 -32.69
CA LEU A 189 13.74 -13.35 -31.56
C LEU A 189 12.74 -12.53 -30.74
N PHE A 190 12.97 -11.22 -30.60
CA PHE A 190 12.18 -10.33 -29.77
C PHE A 190 11.80 -9.04 -30.53
N PRO A 191 10.82 -9.08 -31.46
CA PRO A 191 10.45 -7.93 -32.30
C PRO A 191 10.07 -6.66 -31.53
N ASN A 192 9.53 -6.81 -30.32
CA ASN A 192 9.11 -5.71 -29.45
C ASN A 192 10.20 -5.27 -28.43
N ILE A 193 11.45 -5.72 -28.57
CA ILE A 193 12.52 -5.41 -27.60
C ILE A 193 12.79 -3.90 -27.47
N GLU A 194 12.52 -3.12 -28.52
CA GLU A 194 12.59 -1.66 -28.49
C GLU A 194 11.55 -1.05 -27.53
N ASP A 195 10.34 -1.61 -27.45
CA ASP A 195 9.32 -1.15 -26.48
C ASP A 195 9.74 -1.48 -25.03
N ILE A 196 10.57 -2.51 -24.81
CA ILE A 196 11.17 -2.81 -23.49
C ILE A 196 12.26 -1.77 -23.15
N PHE A 197 13.10 -1.37 -24.10
CA PHE A 197 14.08 -0.29 -23.89
C PHE A 197 13.43 1.11 -23.78
N ASP A 198 12.25 1.32 -24.38
CA ASP A 198 11.49 2.58 -24.25
C ASP A 198 10.64 2.64 -22.96
N SER A 199 10.16 1.51 -22.41
CA SER A 199 9.52 1.47 -21.08
C SER A 199 10.48 1.79 -19.94
N GLY A 200 11.78 1.59 -20.17
CA GLY A 200 12.88 1.94 -19.28
C GLY A 200 13.51 0.70 -18.65
N PHE A 201 14.71 0.35 -19.12
CA PHE A 201 15.54 -0.63 -18.43
C PHE A 201 15.86 -0.09 -17.04
N ASN A 202 15.41 -0.81 -16.00
CA ASN A 202 15.09 -0.18 -14.73
C ASN A 202 16.18 -0.44 -13.68
N GLU A 203 17.12 0.49 -13.53
CA GLU A 203 18.17 0.42 -12.51
C GLU A 203 17.57 0.37 -11.08
N GLU A 204 16.46 1.08 -10.82
CA GLU A 204 15.71 1.00 -9.55
C GLU A 204 15.17 -0.44 -9.27
N LEU A 205 14.92 -1.26 -10.31
CA LEU A 205 14.50 -2.66 -10.14
C LEU A 205 15.65 -3.58 -9.68
N PHE A 206 16.90 -3.22 -10.01
CA PHE A 206 18.09 -3.91 -9.51
C PHE A 206 18.43 -3.46 -8.08
N GLU A 207 18.17 -2.19 -7.74
CA GLU A 207 18.28 -1.69 -6.37
C GLU A 207 17.24 -2.31 -5.42
N LEU A 208 16.07 -2.73 -5.89
CA LEU A 208 15.04 -3.38 -5.07
C LEU A 208 15.46 -4.74 -4.47
N GLU A 209 16.53 -5.38 -4.94
CA GLU A 209 17.13 -6.56 -4.27
C GLU A 209 17.94 -6.15 -3.01
N ASN A 210 18.42 -4.91 -2.94
CA ASN A 210 19.12 -4.36 -1.77
C ASN A 210 18.12 -3.70 -0.82
N GLN A 211 17.60 -4.49 0.13
CA GLN A 211 16.80 -4.00 1.27
C GLN A 211 17.66 -3.25 2.30
N ASP A 212 18.33 -2.17 1.88
CA ASP A 212 19.02 -1.27 2.79
C ASP A 212 17.95 -0.41 3.51
N GLU A 213 17.81 -0.58 4.84
CA GLU A 213 16.74 0.04 5.65
C GLU A 213 16.85 1.57 5.81
N SER A 214 17.78 2.19 5.07
CA SER A 214 18.07 3.61 5.09
C SER A 214 16.90 4.49 4.60
N ASP A 215 16.86 5.74 5.08
CA ASP A 215 15.88 6.71 4.57
C ASP A 215 16.20 7.10 3.13
N LYS A 216 15.31 6.77 2.19
CA LYS A 216 15.40 7.17 0.78
C LYS A 216 15.54 8.68 0.54
N VAL A 217 15.17 9.53 1.50
CA VAL A 217 15.47 10.98 1.49
C VAL A 217 16.98 11.25 1.35
N ARG A 218 17.85 10.35 1.82
CA ARG A 218 19.30 10.42 1.62
C ARG A 218 19.72 10.44 0.15
N GLY A 219 18.95 9.83 -0.75
CA GLY A 219 19.22 9.90 -2.20
C GLY A 219 19.09 11.32 -2.78
N TYR A 220 18.48 12.25 -2.03
CA TYR A 220 18.23 13.63 -2.45
C TYR A 220 19.00 14.67 -1.62
N LEU A 221 19.70 14.28 -0.56
CA LEU A 221 20.40 15.19 0.36
C LEU A 221 21.86 14.78 0.59
N THR A 222 22.72 15.77 0.76
CA THR A 222 24.07 15.53 1.31
C THR A 222 24.00 15.12 2.79
N ASN A 223 25.04 14.46 3.28
CA ASN A 223 25.15 14.07 4.69
C ASN A 223 25.08 15.27 5.66
N GLU A 224 25.56 16.46 5.26
CA GLU A 224 25.44 17.66 6.08
C GLU A 224 23.98 18.12 6.16
N GLU A 225 23.29 18.25 5.02
CA GLU A 225 21.88 18.65 4.98
C GLU A 225 20.97 17.69 5.74
N TYR A 226 21.17 16.38 5.58
CA TYR A 226 20.38 15.33 6.24
C TYR A 226 20.51 15.37 7.77
N ASN A 227 21.66 15.80 8.29
CA ASN A 227 21.96 15.91 9.72
C ASN A 227 21.62 17.29 10.31
N ARG A 228 21.58 18.35 9.49
CA ARG A 228 21.38 19.74 9.92
C ARG A 228 19.90 20.19 9.87
N LEU A 229 19.12 19.65 8.93
CA LEU A 229 17.72 20.03 8.72
C LEU A 229 16.76 19.23 9.60
N SER A 230 15.64 19.83 9.99
CA SER A 230 14.55 19.11 10.67
C SER A 230 13.88 18.08 9.75
N VAL A 231 13.06 17.19 10.33
CA VAL A 231 12.35 16.14 9.58
C VAL A 231 11.41 16.74 8.53
N THR A 232 10.67 17.80 8.86
CA THR A 232 9.81 18.54 7.91
C THR A 232 10.63 19.13 6.77
N GLU A 233 11.69 19.90 7.08
CA GLU A 233 12.52 20.59 6.09
C GLU A 233 13.25 19.62 5.15
N ARG A 234 13.83 18.54 5.68
CA ARG A 234 14.56 17.56 4.86
C ARG A 234 13.64 16.75 3.96
N ASN A 235 12.45 16.41 4.44
CA ASN A 235 11.44 15.70 3.65
C ASN A 235 10.92 16.62 2.53
N GLN A 236 10.72 17.92 2.80
CA GLN A 236 10.34 18.89 1.79
C GLN A 236 11.47 19.10 0.77
N LEU A 237 12.71 19.32 1.19
CA LEU A 237 13.86 19.49 0.30
C LEU A 237 14.07 18.28 -0.63
N ALA A 238 13.83 17.06 -0.14
CA ALA A 238 13.86 15.86 -0.97
C ALA A 238 12.70 15.82 -1.99
N LEU A 239 11.49 16.24 -1.60
CA LEU A 239 10.35 16.37 -2.51
C LEU A 239 10.60 17.43 -3.59
N ASP A 240 11.14 18.59 -3.22
CA ASP A 240 11.49 19.68 -4.13
C ASP A 240 12.56 19.22 -5.14
N ARG A 241 13.59 18.52 -4.65
CA ARG A 241 14.65 17.93 -5.50
C ARG A 241 14.13 16.79 -6.38
N TYR A 242 13.17 15.99 -5.91
CA TYR A 242 12.47 15.01 -6.75
C TYR A 242 11.66 15.70 -7.87
N ILE A 243 10.94 16.79 -7.55
CA ILE A 243 10.11 17.53 -8.50
C ILE A 243 10.97 18.25 -9.55
N ALA A 244 12.02 18.97 -9.15
CA ALA A 244 12.92 19.69 -10.05
C ALA A 244 13.97 18.79 -10.74
N GLY A 245 14.25 17.62 -10.19
CA GLY A 245 15.28 16.70 -10.68
C GLY A 245 14.98 16.05 -12.02
N ARG A 246 16.05 15.60 -12.69
CA ARG A 246 16.00 14.81 -13.93
C ARG A 246 15.36 13.44 -13.64
N LYS A 247 14.18 13.19 -14.20
CA LYS A 247 13.44 11.93 -14.07
C LYS A 247 13.83 10.91 -15.14
N THR A 248 13.67 9.63 -14.83
CA THR A 248 13.74 8.53 -15.83
C THR A 248 12.52 8.53 -16.74
N LYS A 249 12.55 7.81 -17.89
CA LYS A 249 11.37 7.65 -18.77
C LYS A 249 10.16 7.12 -18.00
N TRP A 250 10.39 6.10 -17.16
CA TRP A 250 9.36 5.48 -16.32
C TRP A 250 8.78 6.48 -15.31
N GLN A 251 9.63 7.22 -14.59
CA GLN A 251 9.18 8.26 -13.66
C GLN A 251 8.38 9.38 -14.36
N VAL A 252 8.71 9.74 -15.61
CA VAL A 252 7.94 10.71 -16.43
C VAL A 252 6.58 10.15 -16.89
N GLY A 253 6.47 8.84 -17.13
CA GLY A 253 5.19 8.16 -17.35
C GLY A 253 4.33 8.14 -16.09
N ARG A 254 4.88 7.61 -15.00
CA ARG A 254 4.25 7.50 -13.68
C ARG A 254 3.74 8.84 -13.13
N ASP A 255 4.53 9.91 -13.18
CA ASP A 255 4.08 11.24 -12.75
C ASP A 255 2.85 11.72 -13.56
N TYR A 256 2.78 11.35 -14.84
CA TYR A 256 1.64 11.69 -15.70
C TYR A 256 0.42 10.80 -15.45
N GLU A 257 0.60 9.51 -15.15
CA GLU A 257 -0.48 8.62 -14.70
C GLU A 257 -1.07 9.11 -13.37
N LEU A 258 -0.23 9.47 -12.40
CA LEU A 258 -0.64 10.09 -11.13
C LEU A 258 -1.43 11.39 -11.38
N PHE A 259 -0.91 12.28 -12.24
CA PHE A 259 -1.61 13.51 -12.63
C PHE A 259 -2.98 13.23 -13.25
N ILE A 260 -3.06 12.36 -14.27
CA ILE A 260 -4.33 12.08 -14.95
C ILE A 260 -5.32 11.38 -14.01
N GLY A 261 -4.88 10.45 -13.16
CA GLY A 261 -5.72 9.80 -12.16
C GLY A 261 -6.35 10.81 -11.19
N GLN A 262 -5.57 11.72 -10.61
CA GLN A 262 -6.10 12.79 -9.77
C GLN A 262 -7.09 13.69 -10.53
N GLN A 263 -6.90 13.94 -11.83
CA GLN A 263 -7.86 14.69 -12.66
C GLN A 263 -9.19 13.94 -12.88
N TYR A 264 -9.25 12.62 -12.71
CA TYR A 264 -10.49 11.84 -12.69
C TYR A 264 -11.07 11.70 -11.28
N GLU A 265 -10.25 11.55 -10.24
CA GLU A 265 -10.70 11.59 -8.85
C GLU A 265 -11.32 12.93 -8.44
N LEU A 266 -10.88 14.04 -9.06
CA LEU A 266 -11.50 15.37 -8.91
C LEU A 266 -12.86 15.49 -9.62
N LYS A 267 -13.16 14.62 -10.59
CA LYS A 267 -14.48 14.47 -11.23
C LYS A 267 -15.39 13.48 -10.51
N GLY A 268 -14.92 12.88 -9.40
CA GLY A 268 -15.66 11.91 -8.59
C GLY A 268 -15.58 10.47 -9.08
N TYR A 269 -14.56 10.09 -9.87
CA TYR A 269 -14.29 8.68 -10.17
C TYR A 269 -13.47 8.03 -9.04
N ARG A 270 -13.71 6.74 -8.78
CA ARG A 270 -12.74 5.87 -8.09
C ARG A 270 -11.69 5.46 -9.12
N VAL A 271 -10.40 5.64 -8.83
CA VAL A 271 -9.30 5.37 -9.77
C VAL A 271 -8.36 4.30 -9.22
N GLU A 272 -8.07 3.29 -10.04
CA GLU A 272 -7.05 2.26 -9.80
C GLU A 272 -5.86 2.48 -10.75
N TYR A 273 -4.67 2.60 -10.17
CA TYR A 273 -3.43 2.94 -10.89
C TYR A 273 -2.71 1.68 -11.40
N MET A 274 -3.34 0.98 -12.33
CA MET A 274 -2.90 -0.32 -12.85
C MET A 274 -1.49 -0.31 -13.47
N GLY A 275 -1.14 0.72 -14.26
CA GLY A 275 0.19 0.85 -14.87
C GLY A 275 1.30 0.95 -13.83
N ILE A 276 1.10 1.78 -12.81
CA ILE A 276 2.01 1.94 -11.68
C ILE A 276 2.12 0.64 -10.84
N ILE A 277 1.00 -0.05 -10.60
CA ILE A 277 0.96 -1.24 -9.72
C ILE A 277 1.50 -2.51 -10.41
N LYS A 278 1.27 -2.68 -11.72
CA LYS A 278 1.58 -3.90 -12.48
C LYS A 278 2.72 -3.74 -13.47
N ASN A 279 3.11 -2.51 -13.80
CA ASN A 279 4.13 -2.20 -14.80
C ASN A 279 3.86 -2.99 -16.11
N LEU A 280 4.76 -3.88 -16.54
CA LEU A 280 4.61 -4.66 -17.77
C LEU A 280 3.41 -5.65 -17.78
N GLU A 281 2.83 -5.98 -16.62
CA GLU A 281 1.64 -6.85 -16.51
C GLU A 281 0.30 -6.09 -16.62
N ASP A 282 0.33 -4.77 -16.81
CA ASP A 282 -0.89 -3.96 -17.02
C ASP A 282 -1.58 -4.30 -18.36
N MET A 283 -0.80 -4.77 -19.33
CA MET A 283 -1.10 -5.03 -20.76
C MET A 283 -1.30 -3.76 -21.63
N GLY A 284 -1.11 -2.56 -21.11
CA GLY A 284 -1.58 -1.30 -21.69
C GLY A 284 -2.94 -0.86 -21.15
N ARG A 285 -2.98 -0.60 -19.84
CA ARG A 285 -4.10 -0.08 -19.03
C ARG A 285 -3.51 0.66 -17.83
N ASP A 286 -3.19 1.94 -18.00
CA ASP A 286 -2.50 2.69 -16.95
C ASP A 286 -3.44 3.00 -15.78
N LEU A 287 -4.68 3.38 -16.08
CA LEU A 287 -5.72 3.68 -15.08
C LEU A 287 -7.02 2.95 -15.42
N ILE A 288 -7.74 2.52 -14.37
CA ILE A 288 -9.16 2.15 -14.45
C ILE A 288 -9.92 3.16 -13.60
N ALA A 289 -10.90 3.86 -14.18
CA ALA A 289 -11.66 4.92 -13.49
C ALA A 289 -13.16 4.64 -13.54
N THR A 290 -13.76 4.28 -12.40
CA THR A 290 -15.17 3.86 -12.30
C THR A 290 -16.02 4.91 -11.58
N LYS A 291 -17.21 5.19 -12.13
CA LYS A 291 -18.22 6.10 -11.58
C LYS A 291 -19.62 5.73 -12.09
N GLU A 292 -20.60 5.65 -11.19
CA GLU A 292 -22.04 5.58 -11.54
C GLU A 292 -22.41 4.46 -12.55
N GLY A 293 -21.73 3.30 -12.48
CA GLY A 293 -21.95 2.15 -13.39
C GLY A 293 -21.18 2.23 -14.72
N THR A 294 -20.40 3.29 -14.94
CA THR A 294 -19.48 3.44 -16.08
C THR A 294 -18.03 3.26 -15.62
N THR A 295 -17.26 2.45 -16.35
CA THR A 295 -15.84 2.16 -16.09
C THR A 295 -15.00 2.58 -17.29
N LEU A 296 -14.06 3.50 -17.08
CA LEU A 296 -13.15 3.98 -18.11
C LEU A 296 -11.82 3.23 -18.02
N ILE A 297 -11.42 2.57 -19.12
CA ILE A 297 -10.10 1.98 -19.29
C ILE A 297 -9.20 3.02 -19.98
N ILE A 298 -8.19 3.51 -19.28
CA ILE A 298 -7.42 4.69 -19.70
C ILE A 298 -5.95 4.32 -19.97
N GLN A 299 -5.48 4.60 -21.18
CA GLN A 299 -4.05 4.62 -21.52
C GLN A 299 -3.56 6.07 -21.57
N CYS A 300 -2.48 6.35 -20.87
CA CYS A 300 -1.74 7.61 -20.85
C CYS A 300 -0.42 7.47 -21.64
N LYS A 301 -0.04 8.49 -22.42
CA LYS A 301 1.30 8.61 -23.02
C LYS A 301 1.84 10.03 -22.94
N ASN A 302 2.81 10.23 -22.04
CA ASN A 302 3.56 11.48 -21.85
C ASN A 302 4.78 11.52 -22.79
N TRP A 303 4.56 11.89 -24.05
CA TRP A 303 5.57 11.95 -25.09
C TRP A 303 5.88 13.40 -25.51
N SER A 304 7.08 13.63 -26.05
CA SER A 304 7.49 14.93 -26.57
C SER A 304 6.63 15.34 -27.76
N LYS A 305 6.44 16.65 -27.98
CA LYS A 305 5.53 17.19 -29.02
C LYS A 305 5.97 16.86 -30.45
N GLU A 306 7.23 16.52 -30.62
CA GLU A 306 7.88 16.15 -31.88
C GLU A 306 7.71 14.66 -32.20
N LYS A 307 7.29 13.84 -31.22
CA LYS A 307 6.88 12.45 -31.45
C LYS A 307 5.39 12.38 -31.80
N THR A 308 5.07 11.57 -32.80
CA THR A 308 3.69 11.20 -33.16
C THR A 308 3.30 9.88 -32.52
N ILE A 309 2.09 9.77 -31.98
CA ILE A 309 1.51 8.49 -31.52
C ILE A 309 0.93 7.74 -32.72
N HIS A 310 1.36 6.50 -32.92
CA HIS A 310 0.87 5.60 -33.97
C HIS A 310 -0.16 4.61 -33.46
N GLU A 311 -0.95 4.08 -34.39
CA GLU A 311 -2.13 3.23 -34.20
C GLU A 311 -1.87 1.96 -33.39
N LYS A 312 -0.62 1.47 -33.28
CA LYS A 312 -0.26 0.32 -32.43
C LYS A 312 -0.73 0.48 -30.98
N HIS A 313 -0.70 1.70 -30.44
CA HIS A 313 -1.12 1.97 -29.07
C HIS A 313 -2.66 2.06 -28.90
N ILE A 314 -3.39 2.33 -29.99
CA ILE A 314 -4.86 2.30 -30.00
C ILE A 314 -5.35 0.85 -30.13
N PHE A 315 -4.70 0.03 -30.96
CA PHE A 315 -4.96 -1.42 -31.02
C PHE A 315 -4.67 -2.10 -29.67
N GLN A 316 -3.60 -1.71 -28.97
CA GLN A 316 -3.28 -2.20 -27.63
C GLN A 316 -4.40 -1.88 -26.62
N LEU A 317 -4.79 -0.61 -26.48
CA LEU A 317 -5.87 -0.19 -25.58
C LEU A 317 -7.22 -0.86 -25.95
N TYR A 318 -7.53 -1.00 -27.24
CA TYR A 318 -8.75 -1.68 -27.67
C TYR A 318 -8.74 -3.17 -27.28
N GLY A 319 -7.61 -3.86 -27.45
CA GLY A 319 -7.46 -5.25 -27.02
C GLY A 319 -7.67 -5.43 -25.51
N THR A 320 -7.12 -4.53 -24.69
CA THR A 320 -7.28 -4.59 -23.23
C THR A 320 -8.67 -4.16 -22.75
N LEU A 321 -9.31 -3.21 -23.44
CA LEU A 321 -10.71 -2.82 -23.25
C LEU A 321 -11.66 -4.00 -23.51
N ILE A 322 -11.50 -4.71 -24.64
CA ILE A 322 -12.32 -5.88 -24.96
C ILE A 322 -12.10 -7.00 -23.94
N LEU A 323 -10.85 -7.25 -23.53
CA LEU A 323 -10.54 -8.24 -22.48
C LEU A 323 -11.22 -7.90 -21.14
N TYR A 324 -11.32 -6.61 -20.78
CA TYR A 324 -12.02 -6.18 -19.57
C TYR A 324 -13.55 -6.29 -19.70
N ARG A 325 -14.12 -5.88 -20.85
CA ARG A 325 -15.56 -6.04 -21.18
C ARG A 325 -16.01 -7.51 -21.11
N LEU A 326 -15.15 -8.47 -21.48
CA LEU A 326 -15.48 -9.90 -21.43
C LEU A 326 -15.70 -10.44 -20.00
N SER A 327 -15.06 -9.86 -18.99
CA SER A 327 -15.25 -10.20 -17.57
C SER A 327 -16.26 -9.31 -16.84
N HIS A 328 -16.56 -8.11 -17.35
CA HIS A 328 -17.46 -7.12 -16.75
C HIS A 328 -18.62 -6.80 -17.71
N LYS A 329 -19.41 -7.83 -18.06
CA LYS A 329 -20.42 -7.76 -19.14
C LYS A 329 -21.60 -6.83 -18.86
N ASP A 330 -21.90 -6.60 -17.60
CA ASP A 330 -23.03 -5.79 -17.13
C ASP A 330 -22.62 -4.32 -16.83
N GLU A 331 -21.35 -3.96 -17.07
CA GLU A 331 -20.82 -2.59 -16.90
C GLU A 331 -20.76 -1.82 -18.23
N SER A 332 -20.98 -0.50 -18.16
CA SER A 332 -20.71 0.39 -19.30
C SER A 332 -19.21 0.69 -19.34
N VAL A 333 -18.44 -0.10 -20.10
CA VAL A 333 -16.98 0.05 -20.17
C VAL A 333 -16.54 0.81 -21.43
N GLU A 334 -15.81 1.92 -21.29
CA GLU A 334 -15.31 2.75 -22.39
C GLU A 334 -13.77 2.82 -22.42
N GLY A 335 -13.19 3.06 -23.60
CA GLY A 335 -11.74 3.25 -23.78
C GLY A 335 -11.36 4.72 -23.95
N VAL A 336 -10.35 5.17 -23.21
CA VAL A 336 -9.84 6.56 -23.29
C VAL A 336 -8.34 6.57 -23.51
N PHE A 337 -7.87 7.31 -24.51
CA PHE A 337 -6.44 7.51 -24.78
C PHE A 337 -6.04 8.96 -24.52
N VAL A 338 -5.12 9.18 -23.58
CA VAL A 338 -4.75 10.51 -23.05
C VAL A 338 -3.28 10.80 -23.35
N THR A 339 -2.98 11.89 -24.05
CA THR A 339 -1.59 12.19 -24.44
C THR A 339 -1.26 13.68 -24.50
N THR A 340 0.02 13.98 -24.27
CA THR A 340 0.63 15.30 -24.36
C THR A 340 0.90 15.76 -25.80
N THR A 341 0.95 14.83 -26.76
CA THR A 341 1.28 15.07 -28.17
C THR A 341 0.10 14.74 -29.10
N GLU A 342 0.35 14.71 -30.41
CA GLU A 342 -0.63 14.36 -31.44
C GLU A 342 -0.51 12.92 -31.95
N LEU A 343 -1.59 12.44 -32.57
CA LEU A 343 -1.68 11.12 -33.19
C LEU A 343 -1.44 11.22 -34.71
N SER A 344 -1.04 10.12 -35.34
CA SER A 344 -1.11 9.98 -36.81
C SER A 344 -2.57 10.07 -37.27
N ASP A 345 -2.83 10.48 -38.51
CA ASP A 345 -4.20 10.58 -39.00
C ASP A 345 -4.87 9.20 -39.09
N GLN A 346 -4.12 8.18 -39.52
CA GLN A 346 -4.54 6.77 -39.44
C GLN A 346 -4.89 6.35 -38.00
N ALA A 347 -4.14 6.78 -36.97
CA ALA A 347 -4.47 6.48 -35.58
C ALA A 347 -5.72 7.22 -35.07
N LYS A 348 -6.05 8.41 -35.63
CA LYS A 348 -7.31 9.11 -35.36
C LYS A 348 -8.49 8.39 -36.00
N GLU A 349 -8.34 7.90 -37.23
CA GLU A 349 -9.35 7.10 -37.93
C GLU A 349 -9.60 5.75 -37.21
N VAL A 350 -8.52 5.05 -36.83
CA VAL A 350 -8.58 3.81 -36.04
C VAL A 350 -9.27 4.05 -34.68
N ALA A 351 -8.91 5.10 -33.95
CA ALA A 351 -9.56 5.42 -32.67
C ALA A 351 -11.05 5.70 -32.84
N LYS A 352 -11.45 6.42 -33.89
CA LYS A 352 -12.85 6.66 -34.23
C LYS A 352 -13.60 5.35 -34.59
N ALA A 353 -12.96 4.46 -35.36
CA ALA A 353 -13.54 3.18 -35.77
C ALA A 353 -13.65 2.14 -34.63
N LEU A 354 -12.82 2.29 -33.58
CA LEU A 354 -12.78 1.42 -32.39
C LEU A 354 -13.43 2.06 -31.15
N GLU A 355 -14.15 3.18 -31.32
CA GLU A 355 -14.87 3.91 -30.26
C GLU A 355 -13.97 4.33 -29.07
N ILE A 356 -12.69 4.62 -29.34
CA ILE A 356 -11.72 5.09 -28.35
C ILE A 356 -11.73 6.62 -28.27
N THR A 357 -12.05 7.15 -27.08
CA THR A 357 -12.07 8.60 -26.81
C THR A 357 -10.65 9.17 -26.75
N LEU A 358 -10.33 10.14 -27.61
CA LEU A 358 -9.00 10.77 -27.67
C LEU A 358 -8.92 12.10 -26.89
N VAL A 359 -8.11 12.14 -25.84
CA VAL A 359 -7.76 13.34 -25.07
C VAL A 359 -6.33 13.77 -25.43
N ARG A 360 -6.22 14.54 -26.51
CA ARG A 360 -4.95 15.03 -27.09
C ARG A 360 -4.47 16.33 -26.46
N GLY A 361 -3.18 16.63 -26.63
CA GLY A 361 -2.60 17.93 -26.22
C GLY A 361 -2.81 18.28 -24.74
N LYS A 362 -2.81 17.28 -23.84
CA LYS A 362 -3.06 17.44 -22.40
C LYS A 362 -1.72 17.45 -21.64
N PRO A 363 -0.99 18.58 -21.56
CA PRO A 363 0.28 18.64 -20.83
C PRO A 363 0.07 18.32 -19.35
N MET A 364 1.07 17.67 -18.75
CA MET A 364 1.18 17.56 -17.30
C MET A 364 1.22 18.96 -16.67
N ARG A 365 0.48 19.17 -15.58
CA ARG A 365 0.56 20.37 -14.75
C ARG A 365 1.10 20.01 -13.39
N GLU A 366 1.30 21.00 -12.53
CA GLU A 366 1.55 20.77 -11.12
C GLU A 366 0.39 20.00 -10.47
N PHE A 367 0.71 19.08 -9.57
CA PHE A 367 -0.25 18.22 -8.87
C PHE A 367 0.34 17.76 -7.53
N ALA A 368 -0.56 17.38 -6.61
CA ALA A 368 -0.20 17.02 -5.24
C ALA A 368 0.53 15.67 -5.22
N ARG A 369 1.81 15.67 -4.84
CA ARG A 369 2.68 14.49 -4.90
C ARG A 369 2.81 13.73 -3.59
N ILE A 370 2.26 14.21 -2.48
CA ILE A 370 2.22 13.46 -1.22
C ILE A 370 0.89 12.73 -1.11
N LYS A 371 0.91 11.43 -0.81
CA LYS A 371 -0.28 10.61 -0.53
C LYS A 371 -0.49 10.49 0.98
N CYS A 372 -1.64 10.89 1.49
CA CYS A 372 -1.95 10.91 2.93
C CYS A 372 -3.11 9.95 3.25
N ASN A 373 -2.82 8.79 3.84
CA ASN A 373 -3.82 7.75 4.11
C ASN A 373 -3.88 7.35 5.59
N VAL A 374 -4.98 6.70 5.98
CA VAL A 374 -5.29 6.29 7.35
C VAL A 374 -5.18 4.78 7.43
N ASN A 375 -4.29 4.27 8.27
CA ASN A 375 -4.10 2.83 8.43
C ASN A 375 -5.41 2.16 8.92
N ARG A 376 -5.93 1.21 8.13
CA ARG A 376 -7.22 0.53 8.37
C ARG A 376 -7.28 -0.25 9.70
N THR A 377 -6.14 -0.64 10.26
CA THR A 377 -6.05 -1.44 11.50
C THR A 377 -5.72 -0.59 12.73
N THR A 378 -4.85 0.42 12.59
CA THR A 378 -4.38 1.23 13.73
C THR A 378 -5.00 2.62 13.82
N GLY A 379 -5.73 3.07 12.79
CA GLY A 379 -6.22 4.45 12.69
C GLY A 379 -5.12 5.50 12.47
N GLU A 380 -3.87 5.06 12.30
CA GLU A 380 -2.71 5.95 12.23
C GLU A 380 -2.67 6.71 10.89
N LYS A 381 -2.62 8.04 10.95
CA LYS A 381 -2.45 8.94 9.80
C LYS A 381 -1.00 8.93 9.33
N ILE A 382 -0.76 8.40 8.13
CA ILE A 382 0.58 8.35 7.50
C ILE A 382 0.59 9.03 6.13
N TYR A 383 1.67 9.75 5.84
CA TYR A 383 1.94 10.30 4.50
C TYR A 383 3.12 9.60 3.83
N HIS A 384 3.04 9.45 2.51
CA HIS A 384 4.06 8.87 1.65
C HIS A 384 4.58 9.92 0.66
N LEU A 385 5.90 10.05 0.57
CA LEU A 385 6.59 10.78 -0.48
C LEU A 385 6.75 9.91 -1.75
N PRO A 386 6.92 10.49 -2.96
CA PRO A 386 6.95 9.74 -4.22
C PRO A 386 8.00 8.62 -4.35
N PHE A 387 8.99 8.56 -3.47
CA PHE A 387 10.02 7.52 -3.43
C PHE A 387 9.81 6.48 -2.31
N ASP A 388 8.91 6.73 -1.34
CA ASP A 388 8.65 5.82 -0.22
C ASP A 388 8.07 4.48 -0.71
N SER A 389 8.57 3.36 -0.20
CA SER A 389 8.37 2.01 -0.79
C SER A 389 6.93 1.51 -0.90
N ASN A 390 5.96 2.17 -0.26
CA ASN A 390 4.53 1.85 -0.37
C ASN A 390 3.72 2.90 -1.16
N TYR A 391 4.31 4.01 -1.61
CA TYR A 391 3.62 5.13 -2.25
C TYR A 391 2.71 4.68 -3.39
N ASP A 392 3.20 3.81 -4.27
CA ASP A 392 2.47 3.34 -5.44
C ASP A 392 1.32 2.39 -5.11
N ARG A 393 1.45 1.65 -3.99
CA ARG A 393 0.43 0.73 -3.49
C ARG A 393 -0.63 1.43 -2.63
N THR A 394 -0.33 2.61 -2.11
CA THR A 394 -1.29 3.44 -1.38
C THR A 394 -2.32 4.04 -2.35
N ILE A 395 -3.57 3.60 -2.21
CA ILE A 395 -4.77 4.19 -2.83
C ILE A 395 -5.39 5.16 -1.80
N ILE A 396 -6.04 6.25 -2.26
CA ILE A 396 -6.60 7.29 -1.38
C ILE A 396 -8.13 7.18 -1.30
N GLU A 397 -8.64 6.95 -0.09
CA GLU A 397 -10.06 6.80 0.23
C GLU A 397 -10.60 8.07 0.90
N LYS A 398 -11.02 9.04 0.08
CA LYS A 398 -11.48 10.38 0.51
C LYS A 398 -12.58 10.34 1.58
N ASP A 399 -13.44 9.33 1.53
CA ASP A 399 -14.50 9.06 2.50
C ASP A 399 -14.00 8.74 3.92
N ARG A 400 -12.73 8.35 4.06
CA ARG A 400 -12.06 8.05 5.34
C ARG A 400 -11.15 9.17 5.84
N GLY A 401 -11.25 10.37 5.23
CA GLY A 401 -10.40 11.53 5.56
C GLY A 401 -8.98 11.42 5.01
N GLU A 402 -8.77 10.56 4.01
CA GLU A 402 -7.53 10.44 3.26
C GLU A 402 -7.49 11.48 2.13
N GLY A 403 -6.29 11.83 1.66
CA GLY A 403 -6.13 12.86 0.65
C GLY A 403 -4.72 12.94 0.06
N TYR A 404 -4.45 14.07 -0.59
CA TYR A 404 -3.14 14.42 -1.14
C TYR A 404 -2.70 15.78 -0.61
N ALA A 405 -1.39 16.00 -0.55
CA ALA A 405 -0.80 17.30 -0.23
C ALA A 405 0.28 17.68 -1.26
N PHE A 406 0.45 18.99 -1.46
CA PHE A 406 1.54 19.57 -2.24
C PHE A 406 2.81 19.71 -1.39
N THR A 407 2.68 19.99 -0.09
CA THR A 407 3.82 20.19 0.81
C THR A 407 3.80 19.25 2.02
N VAL A 408 4.97 18.96 2.57
CA VAL A 408 5.14 18.16 3.79
C VAL A 408 4.48 18.87 4.98
N LEU A 409 4.61 20.19 5.05
CA LEU A 409 3.98 21.01 6.09
C LEU A 409 2.45 20.91 6.07
N GLU A 410 1.83 20.89 4.88
CA GLU A 410 0.39 20.69 4.71
C GLU A 410 -0.05 19.30 5.20
N ALA A 411 0.68 18.24 4.84
CA ALA A 411 0.40 16.88 5.33
C ALA A 411 0.53 16.78 6.87
N GLU A 412 1.55 17.42 7.44
CA GLU A 412 1.78 17.44 8.89
C GLU A 412 0.73 18.30 9.64
N GLN A 413 0.29 19.41 9.06
CA GLN A 413 -0.84 20.22 9.58
C GLN A 413 -2.18 19.47 9.49
N MET A 414 -2.38 18.61 8.49
CA MET A 414 -3.51 17.68 8.42
C MET A 414 -3.40 16.53 9.45
N GLY A 415 -2.31 16.46 10.22
CA GLY A 415 -2.06 15.48 11.28
C GLY A 415 -1.50 14.14 10.80
N PHE A 416 -0.87 14.09 9.62
CA PHE A 416 -0.20 12.90 9.11
C PHE A 416 1.31 12.96 9.41
N ARG A 417 1.90 11.85 9.86
CA ARG A 417 3.37 11.69 9.96
C ARG A 417 3.92 10.99 8.73
N ARG A 418 5.21 11.15 8.38
CA ARG A 418 5.79 10.35 7.29
C ARG A 418 5.71 8.85 7.60
N ALA A 419 5.46 8.03 6.58
CA ALA A 419 5.33 6.58 6.71
C ALA A 419 6.62 5.93 7.22
N TRP A 420 7.77 6.27 6.62
CA TRP A 420 9.09 5.85 7.11
C TRP A 420 9.32 6.38 8.54
N ARG A 421 9.73 5.49 9.43
CA ARG A 421 10.11 5.80 10.81
C ARG A 421 11.64 5.71 10.90
N HIS A 422 12.28 6.67 11.57
CA HIS A 422 13.63 6.43 12.08
C HIS A 422 13.62 5.18 12.97
N GLY A 423 14.66 4.35 12.85
CA GLY A 423 14.79 3.13 13.64
C GLY A 423 14.84 3.40 15.14
N MET A 424 14.29 2.45 15.91
CA MET A 424 14.67 2.20 17.30
C MET A 424 15.83 1.20 17.33
#